data_AF-A0A2P7EED1-F1
#
_entry.id   AF-A0A2P7EED1-F1
#
_cell.length_a   1.000
_cell.length_b   1.000
_cell.length_c   1.000
_cell.angle_alpha   90.00
_cell.angle_beta   90.00
_cell.angle_gamma   90.00
#
_symmetry.space_group_name_H-M   'P 1'
#
loop_
_entity.id
_entity.type
_entity.pdbx_description
1 polymer ?
#
loop_
_entity_poly.entity_id
_entity_poly.type
_entity_poly.pdbx_seq_one_letter_code
_entity_poly.pdbx_strand_id
1 'polypeptide(L)'
;MSWNSELLTEQANTLTQTTSERDPRAYSWGLFSWGDAPPAIGGGTGCFQWFDSREELLAFLTDYSPALYMSFEQEEEWIGFRDRLRAIAESFEDEPLRSLATFNSVLKGLLQIDWIGGFEELCQGQESFCCKVRGWFRDPGDIDEAAIQASEAPIEPDELQDFCERLQEYGF
;
A
#
# COMPACT_ATOMS: atom_id res chain seq x y z
N MET A 1 6.44 6.12 -31.01
CA MET A 1 5.73 4.88 -30.63
C MET A 1 4.27 5.26 -30.51
N SER A 2 3.33 4.39 -30.86
CA SER A 2 1.90 4.65 -30.60
C SER A 2 1.61 4.33 -29.12
N TRP A 3 0.89 5.23 -28.45
CA TRP A 3 0.33 4.99 -27.11
C TRP A 3 -0.39 3.64 -27.04
N ASN A 4 -0.15 2.90 -25.95
CA ASN A 4 -0.82 1.62 -25.69
C ASN A 4 -1.17 1.53 -24.20
N SER A 5 -2.41 1.89 -23.88
CA SER A 5 -2.94 1.85 -22.51
C SER A 5 -3.08 0.43 -21.96
N GLU A 6 -3.36 -0.55 -22.82
CA GLU A 6 -3.45 -1.96 -22.42
C GLU A 6 -2.10 -2.46 -21.87
N LEU A 7 -1.00 -2.11 -22.53
CA LEU A 7 0.34 -2.46 -22.07
C LEU A 7 0.65 -1.84 -20.69
N LEU A 8 0.21 -0.59 -20.45
CA LEU A 8 0.40 0.05 -19.14
C LEU A 8 -0.39 -0.69 -18.06
N THR A 9 -1.65 -1.06 -18.33
CA THR A 9 -2.47 -1.83 -17.39
C THR A 9 -1.91 -3.24 -17.16
N GLU A 10 -1.40 -3.92 -18.19
CA GLU A 10 -0.72 -5.22 -18.03
C GLU A 10 0.53 -5.12 -17.15
N GLN A 11 1.34 -4.07 -17.34
CA GLN A 11 2.51 -3.81 -16.49
C GLN A 11 2.10 -3.52 -15.05
N ALA A 12 1.07 -2.70 -14.84
CA ALA A 12 0.56 -2.38 -13.52
C ALA A 12 0.05 -3.63 -12.79
N ASN A 13 -0.72 -4.49 -13.46
CA ASN A 13 -1.20 -5.76 -12.90
C ASN A 13 -0.02 -6.68 -12.52
N THR A 14 0.96 -6.82 -13.41
CA THR A 14 2.16 -7.63 -13.16
C THR A 14 2.94 -7.12 -11.94
N LEU A 15 3.15 -5.81 -11.86
CA LEU A 15 3.84 -5.19 -10.73
C LEU A 15 3.05 -5.34 -9.44
N THR A 16 1.73 -5.20 -9.49
CA THR A 16 0.86 -5.36 -8.32
C THR A 16 0.96 -6.77 -7.76
N GLN A 17 0.80 -7.78 -8.61
CA GLN A 17 0.94 -9.18 -8.22
C GLN A 17 2.32 -9.47 -7.63
N THR A 18 3.37 -9.09 -8.35
CA THR A 18 4.74 -9.40 -7.90
C THR A 18 5.11 -8.68 -6.60
N THR A 19 4.66 -7.45 -6.41
CA THR A 19 4.94 -6.68 -5.19
C THR A 19 4.12 -7.14 -3.98
N SER A 20 2.91 -7.66 -4.19
CA SER A 20 2.11 -8.26 -3.10
C SER A 20 2.66 -9.60 -2.62
N GLU A 21 3.38 -10.34 -3.47
CA GLU A 21 3.96 -11.64 -3.15
C GLU A 21 5.38 -11.53 -2.54
N ARG A 22 5.97 -10.33 -2.48
CA ARG A 22 7.34 -10.10 -1.97
C ARG A 22 7.42 -10.28 -0.45
N ASP A 23 8.55 -10.81 0.00
CA ASP A 23 8.89 -10.93 1.42
C ASP A 23 9.32 -9.55 1.97
N PRO A 24 8.62 -8.98 2.95
CA PRO A 24 8.93 -7.66 3.50
C PRO A 24 10.30 -7.56 4.19
N ARG A 25 10.91 -8.71 4.55
CA ARG A 25 12.27 -8.74 5.13
C ARG A 25 13.34 -8.49 4.08
N ALA A 26 13.06 -8.81 2.82
CA ALA A 26 13.93 -8.54 1.67
C ALA A 26 13.56 -7.22 0.98
N TYR A 27 12.29 -6.83 1.04
CA TYR A 27 11.75 -5.61 0.41
C TYR A 27 11.14 -4.72 1.49
N SER A 28 12.00 -3.91 2.10
CA SER A 28 11.72 -3.27 3.39
C SER A 28 10.74 -2.11 3.36
N TRP A 29 10.30 -1.63 2.19
CA TRP A 29 9.34 -0.53 2.06
C TRP A 29 7.98 -1.05 1.64
N GLY A 30 6.94 -0.71 2.41
CA GLY A 30 5.59 -1.21 2.21
C GLY A 30 4.58 -0.12 1.93
N LEU A 31 3.58 -0.49 1.14
CA LEU A 31 2.36 0.27 0.86
C LEU A 31 1.18 -0.60 1.29
N PHE A 32 0.25 -0.06 2.07
CA PHE A 32 -1.08 -0.66 2.23
C PHE A 32 -2.13 0.24 1.59
N SER A 33 -2.84 -0.30 0.62
CA SER A 33 -3.85 0.43 -0.14
C SER A 33 -5.03 -0.46 -0.51
N TRP A 34 -6.17 0.16 -0.80
CA TRP A 34 -7.42 -0.51 -1.13
C TRP A 34 -8.18 0.25 -2.22
N GLY A 35 -8.91 -0.50 -3.06
CA GLY A 35 -9.69 0.10 -4.14
C GLY A 35 -10.88 0.90 -3.60
N ASP A 36 -10.97 2.19 -3.94
CA ASP A 36 -11.99 3.13 -3.44
C ASP A 36 -13.32 3.06 -4.23
N ALA A 37 -13.50 1.97 -4.97
CA ALA A 37 -14.73 1.71 -5.70
C ALA A 37 -15.85 1.30 -4.73
N PRO A 38 -17.14 1.46 -5.10
CA PRO A 38 -18.24 0.93 -4.30
C PRO A 38 -18.09 -0.59 -4.05
N PRO A 39 -18.43 -1.11 -2.86
CA PRO A 39 -18.29 -2.54 -2.54
C PRO A 39 -19.02 -3.46 -3.52
N ALA A 40 -20.12 -2.99 -4.11
CA ALA A 40 -20.92 -3.74 -5.09
C ALA A 40 -20.14 -4.11 -6.38
N ILE A 41 -19.00 -3.47 -6.64
CA ILE A 41 -18.13 -3.75 -7.80
C ILE A 41 -16.71 -4.19 -7.38
N GLY A 42 -16.56 -4.68 -6.15
CA GLY A 42 -15.28 -5.24 -5.67
C GLY A 42 -14.32 -4.22 -5.05
N GLY A 43 -14.80 -3.04 -4.63
CA GLY A 43 -14.00 -2.13 -3.82
C GLY A 43 -13.96 -2.50 -2.33
N GLY A 44 -12.99 -1.96 -1.61
CA GLY A 44 -12.83 -2.12 -0.16
C GLY A 44 -11.89 -3.24 0.29
N THR A 45 -11.36 -4.06 -0.62
CA THR A 45 -10.30 -5.03 -0.30
C THR A 45 -8.94 -4.33 -0.35
N GLY A 46 -8.20 -4.43 0.74
CA GLY A 46 -6.85 -3.89 0.85
C GLY A 46 -5.79 -4.95 0.67
N CYS A 47 -4.61 -4.53 0.22
CA CYS A 47 -3.46 -5.41 0.13
C CYS A 47 -2.17 -4.66 0.49
N PHE A 48 -1.20 -5.43 1.00
CA PHE A 48 0.17 -4.97 1.13
C PHE A 48 0.93 -5.18 -0.18
N GLN A 49 1.81 -4.22 -0.49
CA GLN A 49 2.78 -4.31 -1.57
C GLN A 49 4.15 -3.88 -1.06
N TRP A 50 5.19 -4.65 -1.40
CA TRP A 50 6.54 -4.46 -0.85
C TRP A 50 7.57 -4.12 -1.93
N PHE A 51 8.48 -3.21 -1.58
CA PHE A 51 9.44 -2.57 -2.48
C PHE A 51 10.82 -2.53 -1.83
N ASP A 52 11.86 -2.51 -2.66
CA ASP A 52 13.26 -2.48 -2.20
C ASP A 52 13.57 -1.14 -1.52
N SER A 53 12.97 -0.07 -2.04
CA SER A 53 13.16 1.30 -1.58
C SER A 53 11.86 2.10 -1.61
N ARG A 54 11.86 3.20 -0.84
CA ARG A 54 10.81 4.23 -0.90
C ARG A 54 10.66 4.78 -2.31
N GLU A 55 11.77 4.98 -3.02
CA GLU A 55 11.78 5.52 -4.37
C GLU A 55 11.11 4.57 -5.37
N GLU A 56 11.34 3.25 -5.25
CA GLU A 56 10.62 2.24 -6.06
C GLU A 56 9.12 2.23 -5.74
N LEU A 57 8.75 2.30 -4.46
CA LEU A 57 7.35 2.38 -4.03
C LEU A 57 6.65 3.61 -4.61
N LEU A 58 7.27 4.79 -4.47
CA LEU A 58 6.69 6.03 -4.98
C LEU A 58 6.60 6.00 -6.51
N ALA A 59 7.61 5.48 -7.21
CA ALA A 59 7.54 5.29 -8.66
C ALA A 59 6.39 4.35 -9.06
N PHE A 60 6.17 3.25 -8.33
CA PHE A 60 4.99 2.39 -8.55
C PHE A 60 3.68 3.15 -8.37
N LEU A 61 3.58 3.89 -7.26
CA LEU A 61 2.37 4.65 -6.92
C LEU A 61 2.04 5.70 -7.99
N THR A 62 3.04 6.37 -8.55
CA THR A 62 2.83 7.42 -9.55
C THR A 62 2.70 6.91 -10.98
N ASP A 63 3.45 5.87 -11.33
CA ASP A 63 3.66 5.43 -12.72
C ASP A 63 2.84 4.21 -13.12
N TYR A 64 2.24 3.49 -12.17
CA TYR A 64 1.53 2.24 -12.46
C TYR A 64 0.20 2.11 -11.73
N SER A 65 0.13 2.47 -10.44
CA SER A 65 -1.08 2.26 -9.63
C SER A 65 -2.38 2.85 -10.23
N PRO A 66 -2.39 4.02 -10.90
CA PRO A 66 -3.62 4.54 -11.51
C PRO A 66 -4.18 3.65 -12.62
N ALA A 67 -3.30 3.01 -13.39
CA ALA A 67 -3.68 2.17 -14.52
C ALA A 67 -4.35 0.84 -14.12
N LEU A 68 -4.39 0.52 -12.83
CA LEU A 68 -5.17 -0.59 -12.27
C LEU A 68 -6.68 -0.27 -12.23
N TYR A 69 -7.03 1.00 -12.11
CA TYR A 69 -8.41 1.44 -11.84
C TYR A 69 -9.00 2.33 -12.92
N MET A 70 -8.16 2.94 -13.77
CA MET A 70 -8.60 3.75 -14.89
C MET A 70 -7.77 3.47 -16.15
N SER A 71 -8.44 3.51 -17.30
CA SER A 71 -7.78 3.50 -18.61
C SER A 71 -7.62 4.92 -19.12
N PHE A 72 -6.48 5.23 -19.73
CA PHE A 72 -6.21 6.53 -20.36
C PHE A 72 -6.29 6.38 -21.88
N GLU A 73 -7.21 7.10 -22.51
CA GLU A 73 -7.40 7.00 -23.97
C GLU A 73 -6.26 7.70 -24.73
N GLN A 74 -5.70 8.76 -24.13
CA GLN A 74 -4.64 9.58 -24.71
C GLN A 74 -3.38 9.56 -23.82
N GLU A 75 -2.20 9.54 -24.44
CA GLU A 75 -0.92 9.53 -23.73
C GLU A 75 -0.72 10.82 -22.91
N GLU A 76 -1.19 11.96 -23.42
CA GLU A 76 -1.08 13.25 -22.74
C GLU A 76 -1.90 13.29 -21.45
N GLU A 77 -3.05 12.61 -21.40
CA GLU A 77 -3.87 12.48 -20.20
C GLU A 77 -3.12 11.67 -19.13
N TRP A 78 -2.51 10.56 -19.54
CA TRP A 78 -1.67 9.73 -18.67
C TRP A 78 -0.48 10.53 -18.13
N ILE A 79 0.29 11.18 -19.01
CA ILE A 79 1.46 11.97 -18.63
C ILE A 79 1.07 13.07 -17.65
N GLY A 80 0.00 13.82 -17.93
CA GLY A 80 -0.48 14.89 -17.06
C GLY A 80 -0.88 14.38 -15.67
N PHE A 81 -1.55 13.22 -15.60
CA PHE A 81 -1.93 12.60 -14.34
C PHE A 81 -0.72 12.09 -13.54
N ARG A 82 0.18 11.34 -14.21
CA ARG A 82 1.42 10.83 -13.63
C ARG A 82 2.29 11.95 -13.08
N ASP A 83 2.50 13.02 -13.85
CA ASP A 83 3.36 14.13 -13.43
C ASP A 83 2.78 14.88 -12.22
N ARG A 84 1.45 14.97 -12.12
CA ARG A 84 0.78 15.49 -10.90
C ARG A 84 1.05 14.61 -9.69
N LEU A 85 1.03 13.28 -9.83
CA LEU A 85 1.36 12.36 -8.75
C LEU A 85 2.84 12.43 -8.36
N ARG A 86 3.74 12.54 -9.33
CA ARG A 86 5.19 12.69 -9.09
C ARG A 86 5.53 13.95 -8.31
N ALA A 87 4.87 15.07 -8.60
CA ALA A 87 5.04 16.29 -7.81
C ALA A 87 4.67 16.10 -6.32
N ILE A 88 3.72 15.21 -6.00
CA ILE A 88 3.38 14.86 -4.62
C ILE A 88 4.48 13.96 -4.02
N ALA A 89 4.97 12.99 -4.80
CA ALA A 89 6.05 12.09 -4.39
C ALA A 89 7.35 12.85 -4.04
N GLU A 90 7.68 13.90 -4.79
CA GLU A 90 8.84 14.76 -4.53
C GLU A 90 8.82 15.39 -3.13
N SER A 91 7.64 15.66 -2.58
CA SER A 91 7.47 16.24 -1.24
C SER A 91 7.33 15.18 -0.13
N PHE A 92 7.28 13.88 -0.49
CA PHE A 92 6.95 12.82 0.47
C PHE A 92 8.00 12.65 1.57
N GLU A 93 9.28 12.85 1.27
CA GLU A 93 10.34 12.77 2.26
C GLU A 93 10.23 13.84 3.34
N ASP A 94 9.90 15.07 2.95
CA ASP A 94 9.82 16.20 3.86
C ASP A 94 8.46 16.28 4.59
N GLU A 95 7.37 15.90 3.92
CA GLU A 95 6.00 16.05 4.41
C GLU A 95 5.14 14.77 4.23
N PRO A 96 5.53 13.60 4.77
CA PRO A 96 4.92 12.30 4.42
C PRO A 96 3.40 12.25 4.67
N LEU A 97 2.94 12.74 5.83
CA LEU A 97 1.50 12.74 6.16
C LEU A 97 0.69 13.65 5.23
N ARG A 98 1.26 14.79 4.82
CA ARG A 98 0.60 15.72 3.91
C ARG A 98 0.59 15.18 2.48
N SER A 99 1.70 14.58 2.04
CA SER A 99 1.79 13.91 0.75
C SER A 99 0.81 12.74 0.68
N LEU A 100 0.71 11.92 1.73
CA LEU A 100 -0.29 10.84 1.83
C LEU A 100 -1.72 11.37 1.70
N ALA A 101 -2.08 12.42 2.44
CA ALA A 101 -3.39 13.06 2.33
C ALA A 101 -3.65 13.63 0.92
N THR A 102 -2.62 14.18 0.28
CA THR A 102 -2.72 14.73 -1.07
C THR A 102 -2.86 13.62 -2.12
N PHE A 103 -2.14 12.50 -1.98
CA PHE A 103 -2.34 11.30 -2.80
C PHE A 103 -3.78 10.82 -2.71
N ASN A 104 -4.29 10.59 -1.50
CA ASN A 104 -5.67 10.15 -1.28
C ASN A 104 -6.71 11.12 -1.86
N SER A 105 -6.45 12.43 -1.82
CA SER A 105 -7.32 13.42 -2.44
C SER A 105 -7.31 13.35 -3.97
N VAL A 106 -6.18 13.02 -4.60
CA VAL A 106 -6.05 12.94 -6.06
C VAL A 106 -6.55 11.60 -6.60
N LEU A 107 -6.30 10.52 -5.86
CA LEU A 107 -6.67 9.14 -6.21
C LEU A 107 -8.07 8.75 -5.74
N LYS A 108 -8.83 9.70 -5.18
CA LYS A 108 -10.20 9.48 -4.71
C LYS A 108 -11.09 8.85 -5.80
N GLY A 109 -11.79 7.79 -5.43
CA GLY A 109 -12.61 6.97 -6.33
C GLY A 109 -11.84 5.94 -7.14
N LEU A 110 -10.51 5.87 -6.99
CA LEU A 110 -9.63 4.89 -7.62
C LEU A 110 -8.95 4.02 -6.55
N LEU A 111 -8.13 4.64 -5.72
CA LEU A 111 -7.26 4.00 -4.73
C LEU A 111 -7.21 4.87 -3.47
N GLN A 112 -7.28 4.27 -2.30
CA GLN A 112 -6.96 4.93 -1.04
C GLN A 112 -5.80 4.20 -0.36
N ILE A 113 -4.98 4.97 0.32
CA ILE A 113 -3.75 4.54 0.96
C ILE A 113 -3.88 4.80 2.46
N ASP A 114 -3.79 3.75 3.27
CA ASP A 114 -3.82 3.90 4.72
C ASP A 114 -2.41 4.00 5.31
N TRP A 115 -1.40 3.45 4.62
CA TRP A 115 -0.03 3.42 5.14
C TRP A 115 1.04 3.32 4.05
N ILE A 116 2.14 4.03 4.25
CA ILE A 116 3.42 3.91 3.54
C ILE A 116 4.51 3.98 4.59
N GLY A 117 5.39 2.98 4.66
CA GLY A 117 6.45 2.98 5.66
C GLY A 117 7.38 1.79 5.56
N GLY A 118 8.29 1.67 6.53
CA GLY A 118 9.24 0.56 6.59
C GLY A 118 8.64 -0.68 7.24
N PHE A 119 9.14 -1.87 6.89
CA PHE A 119 8.74 -3.11 7.56
C PHE A 119 9.12 -3.10 9.06
N GLU A 120 10.29 -2.55 9.40
CA GLU A 120 10.70 -2.38 10.81
C GLU A 120 9.71 -1.50 11.58
N GLU A 121 9.24 -0.43 10.95
CA GLU A 121 8.21 0.44 11.51
C GLU A 121 6.88 -0.29 11.67
N LEU A 122 6.47 -1.12 10.72
CA LEU A 122 5.28 -1.96 10.88
C LEU A 122 5.41 -2.90 12.09
N CYS A 123 6.59 -3.47 12.30
CA CYS A 123 6.89 -4.38 13.39
C CYS A 123 7.00 -3.71 14.76
N GLN A 124 7.43 -2.45 14.87
CA GLN A 124 7.79 -1.83 16.16
C GLN A 124 7.16 -0.44 16.40
N GLY A 125 6.71 0.21 15.33
CA GLY A 125 6.18 1.56 15.32
C GLY A 125 4.91 1.70 16.15
N GLN A 126 4.73 2.90 16.70
CA GLN A 126 3.61 3.25 17.58
C GLN A 126 2.47 3.96 16.82
N GLU A 127 2.60 4.08 15.50
CA GLU A 127 1.52 4.62 14.68
C GLU A 127 0.29 3.72 14.72
N SER A 128 -0.89 4.34 14.65
CA SER A 128 -2.17 3.64 14.82
C SER A 128 -2.36 2.50 13.82
N PHE A 129 -1.91 2.68 12.57
CA PHE A 129 -1.95 1.62 11.56
C PHE A 129 -1.06 0.44 11.93
N CYS A 130 0.18 0.68 12.33
CA CYS A 130 1.12 -0.37 12.71
C CYS A 130 0.60 -1.16 13.92
N CYS A 131 0.12 -0.47 14.95
CA CYS A 131 -0.50 -1.12 16.12
C CYS A 131 -1.72 -1.96 15.71
N LYS A 132 -2.60 -1.44 14.85
CA LYS A 132 -3.78 -2.16 14.34
C LYS A 132 -3.41 -3.45 13.60
N VAL A 133 -2.38 -3.41 12.74
CA VAL A 133 -1.93 -4.59 11.98
C VAL A 133 -1.34 -5.66 12.90
N ARG A 134 -0.49 -5.27 13.86
CA ARG A 134 0.03 -6.21 14.86
C ARG A 134 -1.07 -6.77 15.76
N GLY A 135 -2.02 -5.92 16.14
CA GLY A 135 -3.22 -6.28 16.87
C GLY A 135 -4.01 -7.37 16.16
N TRP A 136 -4.29 -7.17 14.87
CA TRP A 136 -4.96 -8.16 14.01
C TRP A 136 -4.18 -9.48 13.89
N PHE A 137 -2.86 -9.40 13.74
CA PHE A 137 -2.00 -10.59 13.68
C PHE A 137 -2.10 -11.43 14.95
N ARG A 138 -2.23 -10.78 16.11
CA ARG A 138 -2.34 -11.47 17.41
C ARG A 138 -3.77 -11.68 17.88
N ASP A 139 -4.78 -11.20 17.16
CA ASP A 139 -6.18 -11.29 17.57
C ASP A 139 -6.66 -12.74 17.55
N PRO A 140 -6.96 -13.35 18.72
CA PRO A 140 -7.43 -14.72 18.82
C PRO A 140 -8.93 -14.88 18.53
N GLY A 141 -9.60 -13.81 18.10
CA GLY A 141 -11.00 -13.82 17.67
C GLY A 141 -12.02 -13.69 18.79
N ASP A 142 -11.60 -13.52 20.05
CA ASP A 142 -12.54 -13.42 21.19
C ASP A 142 -11.88 -12.84 22.47
N ILE A 143 -11.53 -11.54 22.57
CA ILE A 143 -10.95 -11.06 23.86
C ILE A 143 -11.26 -9.60 24.30
N ASP A 144 -11.44 -9.52 25.63
CA ASP A 144 -11.32 -8.42 26.62
C ASP A 144 -10.11 -7.45 26.41
N GLU A 145 -10.28 -6.20 26.88
CA GLU A 145 -9.32 -5.07 26.86
C GLU A 145 -7.86 -5.41 27.21
N ALA A 146 -7.59 -6.37 28.11
CA ALA A 146 -6.23 -6.75 28.48
C ALA A 146 -5.45 -7.45 27.35
N ALA A 147 -6.15 -8.14 26.45
CA ALA A 147 -5.52 -8.78 25.29
C ALA A 147 -5.28 -7.81 24.12
N ILE A 148 -6.02 -6.70 24.08
CA ILE A 148 -5.82 -5.63 23.08
C ILE A 148 -4.46 -4.95 23.29
N GLN A 149 -4.06 -4.71 24.54
CA GLN A 149 -2.75 -4.09 24.82
C GLN A 149 -1.56 -5.02 24.56
N ALA A 150 -1.73 -6.32 24.77
CA ALA A 150 -0.70 -7.30 24.41
C ALA A 150 -0.62 -7.52 22.89
N SER A 151 -1.73 -7.36 22.16
CA SER A 151 -1.78 -7.58 20.71
C SER A 151 -1.08 -6.47 19.92
N GLU A 152 -1.00 -5.26 20.45
CA GLU A 152 -0.33 -4.10 19.83
C GLU A 152 1.19 -4.02 20.08
N ALA A 153 1.76 -4.91 20.91
CA ALA A 153 3.20 -4.93 21.23
C ALA A 153 4.07 -5.09 19.96
N PRO A 154 5.36 -4.69 19.97
CA PRO A 154 6.27 -4.97 18.86
C PRO A 154 6.32 -6.46 18.50
N ILE A 155 6.52 -6.80 17.22
CA ILE A 155 6.68 -8.19 16.75
C ILE A 155 8.00 -8.77 17.29
N GLU A 156 7.93 -9.92 17.96
CA GLU A 156 9.09 -10.62 18.48
C GLU A 156 9.82 -11.41 17.36
N PRO A 157 11.13 -11.67 17.49
CA PRO A 157 11.90 -12.33 16.43
C PRO A 157 11.37 -13.72 16.02
N ASP A 158 10.77 -14.46 16.95
CA ASP A 158 10.17 -15.77 16.72
C ASP A 158 8.76 -15.69 16.10
N GLU A 159 8.08 -14.54 16.19
CA GLU A 159 6.80 -14.27 15.52
C GLU A 159 6.97 -13.80 14.06
N LEU A 160 8.17 -13.35 13.67
CA LEU A 160 8.41 -12.69 12.38
C LEU A 160 7.98 -13.51 11.17
N GLN A 161 8.23 -14.82 11.18
CA GLN A 161 7.87 -15.69 10.05
C GLN A 161 6.35 -15.73 9.87
N ASP A 162 5.63 -16.04 10.94
CA ASP A 162 4.17 -16.14 10.95
C ASP A 162 3.53 -14.78 10.63
N PHE A 163 4.12 -13.69 11.12
CA PHE A 163 3.66 -12.34 10.80
C PHE A 163 3.77 -12.04 9.30
N CYS A 164 4.91 -12.37 8.68
CA CYS A 164 5.10 -12.17 7.24
C CYS A 164 4.10 -13.00 6.40
N GLU A 165 3.85 -14.25 6.80
CA GLU A 165 2.88 -15.12 6.12
C GLU A 165 1.47 -14.54 6.23
N ARG A 166 1.07 -14.12 7.43
CA ARG A 166 -0.26 -13.56 7.66
C ARG A 166 -0.47 -12.20 7.01
N LEU A 167 0.55 -11.37 6.82
CA LEU A 167 0.39 -10.07 6.15
C LEU A 167 -0.23 -10.19 4.75
N GLN A 168 -0.09 -11.34 4.08
CA GLN A 168 -0.71 -11.60 2.78
C GLN A 168 -2.25 -11.69 2.84
N GLU A 169 -2.80 -11.97 4.02
CA GLU A 169 -4.23 -12.10 4.26
C GLU A 169 -4.86 -10.82 4.84
N TYR A 170 -4.04 -9.82 5.19
CA TYR A 170 -4.54 -8.58 5.79
C TYR A 170 -5.32 -7.73 4.79
N GLY A 171 -6.55 -7.32 5.15
CA GLY A 171 -7.41 -6.49 4.30
C GLY A 171 -8.36 -7.26 3.38
N PHE A 172 -8.32 -8.61 3.44
CA PHE A 172 -9.25 -9.53 2.77
C PHE A 172 -10.34 -10.06 3.71
#